data_AF-A0A2T6LX04-F1
#
_entry.id   AF-A0A2T6LX04-F1
#
_cell.length_a   1.000
_cell.length_b   1.000
_cell.length_c   1.000
_cell.angle_alpha   90.00
_cell.angle_beta   90.00
_cell.angle_gamma   90.00
#
_symmetry.space_group_name_H-M   'P 1'
#
loop_
_entity.id
_entity.type
_entity.pdbx_description
1 polymer ?
#
loop_
_entity_poly.entity_id
_entity_poly.type
_entity_poly.pdbx_seq_one_letter_code
_entity_poly.pdbx_strand_id
1 'polypeptide(L)'
;MTQLPPSANQAANTGPSGAGEREDAGAANPSTRVTAAPAIHDQSAIQPDFVPVRAMEEILAERHRQIHTFGHTPAQDRALPLAHFARELSKRGLAITEYVQFHKPRLARRHAIALAAVAMALIDRIDAEFPGE
;
A
#
# COMPACT_ATOMS: atom_id res chain seq x y z
N MET A 1 -22.00 -12.07 -38.58
CA MET A 1 -22.38 -13.04 -37.53
C MET A 1 -21.28 -14.07 -37.46
N THR A 2 -20.41 -13.97 -36.45
CA THR A 2 -19.24 -14.85 -36.32
C THR A 2 -19.24 -15.37 -34.89
N GLN A 3 -19.70 -16.61 -34.72
CA GLN A 3 -19.69 -17.34 -33.46
C GLN A 3 -18.29 -17.93 -33.22
N LEU A 4 -17.77 -17.79 -32.00
CA LEU A 4 -16.70 -18.64 -31.46
C LEU A 4 -17.25 -19.46 -30.28
N PRO A 5 -16.82 -20.72 -30.11
CA PRO A 5 -17.42 -21.71 -29.21
C PRO A 5 -16.99 -21.56 -27.73
N PRO A 6 -17.73 -22.21 -26.79
CA PRO A 6 -17.51 -22.09 -25.35
C PRO A 6 -16.36 -22.99 -24.87
N SER A 7 -15.49 -22.46 -24.01
CA SER A 7 -14.57 -23.30 -23.22
C SER A 7 -15.24 -23.77 -21.94
N ALA A 8 -15.65 -25.04 -21.95
CA ALA A 8 -15.97 -25.81 -20.77
C ALA A 8 -14.67 -26.29 -20.12
N ASN A 9 -14.49 -26.06 -18.82
CA ASN A 9 -13.55 -26.82 -18.03
C ASN A 9 -14.29 -27.34 -16.79
N GLN A 10 -14.88 -28.53 -16.95
CA GLN A 10 -15.42 -29.33 -15.87
C GLN A 10 -14.31 -30.08 -15.16
N ALA A 11 -14.54 -30.28 -13.87
CA ALA A 11 -13.76 -31.04 -12.92
C ALA A 11 -13.54 -32.50 -13.33
N ALA A 12 -12.38 -33.05 -12.95
CA ALA A 12 -12.26 -34.38 -12.36
C ALA A 12 -10.80 -34.65 -11.99
N ASN A 13 -10.50 -34.84 -10.70
CA ASN A 13 -9.43 -35.77 -10.33
C ASN A 13 -9.89 -36.59 -9.11
N THR A 14 -10.41 -37.76 -9.47
CA THR A 14 -10.38 -39.08 -8.83
C THR A 14 -9.93 -39.22 -7.37
N GLY A 15 -10.77 -39.96 -6.63
CA GLY A 15 -10.66 -40.28 -5.21
C GLY A 15 -9.70 -41.44 -4.84
N PRO A 16 -9.97 -42.14 -3.71
CA PRO A 16 -8.95 -42.59 -2.76
C PRO A 16 -8.58 -44.07 -2.89
N SER A 17 -7.47 -44.48 -2.27
CA SER A 17 -7.14 -45.90 -2.09
C SER A 17 -6.29 -46.16 -0.84
N GLY A 18 -6.68 -47.19 -0.07
CA GLY A 18 -5.75 -48.00 0.73
C GLY A 18 -5.82 -47.85 2.25
N ALA A 19 -6.68 -48.65 2.88
CA ALA A 19 -6.60 -49.00 4.30
C ALA A 19 -5.49 -50.05 4.56
N GLY A 20 -4.86 -50.00 5.73
CA GLY A 20 -3.92 -51.01 6.23
C GLY A 20 -3.69 -50.82 7.73
N GLU A 21 -3.81 -51.90 8.47
CA GLU A 21 -4.11 -51.97 9.90
C GLU A 21 -2.87 -51.93 10.84
N ARG A 22 -3.15 -51.42 12.04
CA ARG A 22 -2.55 -51.63 13.39
C ARG A 22 -1.32 -52.53 13.55
N GLU A 23 -0.34 -52.00 14.30
CA GLU A 23 0.35 -52.75 15.36
C GLU A 23 0.78 -51.82 16.50
N ASP A 24 0.78 -52.38 17.70
CA ASP A 24 0.78 -51.78 19.03
C ASP A 24 2.18 -51.84 19.68
N ALA A 25 2.31 -51.22 20.85
CA ALA A 25 3.40 -51.30 21.84
C ALA A 25 4.52 -50.23 21.80
N GLY A 26 4.65 -49.49 22.90
CA GLY A 26 5.96 -48.98 23.33
C GLY A 26 6.00 -47.66 24.11
N ALA A 27 5.60 -47.69 25.38
CA ALA A 27 6.19 -46.96 26.52
C ALA A 27 6.46 -45.42 26.44
N ALA A 28 5.67 -44.70 27.25
CA ALA A 28 6.05 -43.65 28.20
C ALA A 28 6.90 -42.43 27.75
N ASN A 29 6.28 -41.23 27.80
CA ASN A 29 6.87 -40.12 28.57
C ASN A 29 5.78 -39.14 29.08
N PRO A 30 5.80 -38.73 30.36
CA PRO A 30 4.78 -37.88 30.96
C PRO A 30 5.11 -36.39 30.85
N SER A 31 4.06 -35.57 30.76
CA SER A 31 4.04 -34.15 31.14
C SER A 31 5.13 -33.25 30.56
N THR A 32 4.88 -32.72 29.36
CA THR A 32 5.24 -31.33 29.07
C THR A 32 4.00 -30.62 28.56
N ARG A 33 3.16 -30.18 29.50
CA ARG A 33 2.07 -29.24 29.22
C ARG A 33 2.72 -27.88 28.98
N VAL A 34 3.26 -27.66 27.79
CA VAL A 34 3.53 -26.30 27.31
C VAL A 34 2.17 -25.67 27.06
N THR A 35 1.59 -25.10 28.11
CA THR A 35 0.57 -24.07 27.96
C THR A 35 1.27 -22.89 27.30
N ALA A 36 1.37 -22.94 25.97
CA ALA A 36 1.57 -21.75 25.19
C ALA A 36 0.30 -20.92 25.42
N ALA A 37 0.35 -20.03 26.40
CA ALA A 37 -0.55 -18.89 26.44
C ALA A 37 -0.51 -18.28 25.03
N PRO A 38 -1.65 -17.97 24.40
CA PRO A 38 -1.57 -17.15 23.22
C PRO A 38 -0.89 -15.86 23.66
N ALA A 39 0.32 -15.62 23.17
CA ALA A 39 0.86 -14.28 23.13
C ALA A 39 -0.12 -13.52 22.27
N ILE A 40 -1.12 -12.91 22.92
CA ILE A 40 -1.89 -11.82 22.35
C ILE A 40 -0.82 -10.76 22.13
N HIS A 41 -0.20 -10.79 20.95
CA HIS A 41 0.51 -9.65 20.43
C HIS A 41 -0.56 -8.58 20.30
N ASP A 42 -0.61 -7.72 21.31
CA ASP A 42 -1.38 -6.49 21.32
C ASP A 42 -0.86 -5.60 20.19
N GLN A 43 -1.35 -5.89 18.98
CA GLN A 43 -1.22 -5.04 17.82
C GLN A 43 -2.22 -3.91 18.00
N SER A 44 -1.87 -2.80 18.65
CA SER A 44 -2.44 -1.47 18.32
C SER A 44 -2.07 -0.32 19.27
N ALA A 45 -0.99 -0.39 20.04
CA ALA A 45 -0.36 0.85 20.49
C ALA A 45 0.40 1.47 19.31
N ILE A 46 -0.32 2.13 18.40
CA ILE A 46 0.29 3.07 17.46
C ILE A 46 0.94 4.14 18.34
N GLN A 47 2.23 4.02 18.58
CA GLN A 47 2.96 5.03 19.34
C GLN A 47 2.82 6.36 18.60
N PRO A 48 2.27 7.41 19.24
CA PRO A 48 1.93 8.67 18.56
C PRO A 48 3.15 9.32 17.92
N ASP A 49 4.34 9.13 18.48
CA ASP A 49 5.60 9.68 17.99
C ASP A 49 6.08 9.03 16.68
N PHE A 50 5.59 7.83 16.33
CA PHE A 50 5.95 7.12 15.10
C PHE A 50 5.03 7.46 13.92
N VAL A 51 3.84 8.03 14.18
CA VAL A 51 2.87 8.36 13.12
C VAL A 51 3.40 9.45 12.17
N PRO A 52 4.03 10.55 12.66
CA PRO A 52 4.62 11.55 11.78
C PRO A 52 5.75 11.00 10.92
N VAL A 53 6.64 10.17 11.49
CA VAL A 53 7.78 9.58 10.78
C VAL A 53 7.30 8.69 9.64
N ARG A 54 6.33 7.80 9.92
CA ARG A 54 5.75 6.93 8.89
C ARG A 54 5.09 7.72 7.77
N ALA A 55 4.40 8.82 8.08
CA ALA A 55 3.78 9.66 7.07
C ALA A 55 4.83 10.32 6.15
N MET A 56 5.94 10.79 6.72
CA MET A 56 7.06 11.34 5.93
C MET A 56 7.67 10.28 5.00
N GLU A 57 7.94 9.08 5.51
CA GLU A 57 8.50 7.98 4.70
C GLU A 57 7.61 7.64 3.51
N GLU A 58 6.29 7.60 3.71
CA GLU A 58 5.34 7.30 2.64
C GLU A 58 5.23 8.42 1.61
N ILE A 59 5.40 9.69 2.02
CA ILE A 59 5.47 10.84 1.10
C ILE A 59 6.73 10.73 0.24
N LEU A 60 7.88 10.43 0.85
CA LEU A 60 9.15 10.24 0.13
C LEU A 60 9.07 9.02 -0.81
N ALA A 61 8.45 7.93 -0.39
CA ALA A 61 8.22 6.76 -1.22
C ALA A 61 7.32 7.07 -2.42
N GLU A 62 6.27 7.87 -2.23
CA GLU A 62 5.41 8.32 -3.34
C GLU A 62 6.17 9.25 -4.30
N ARG A 63 7.05 10.13 -3.78
CA ARG A 63 7.89 10.97 -4.64
C ARG A 63 8.88 10.14 -5.46
N HIS A 64 9.54 9.16 -4.84
CA HIS A 64 10.38 8.18 -5.55
C HIS A 64 9.58 7.42 -6.62
N ARG A 65 8.36 6.97 -6.29
CA ARG A 65 7.48 6.32 -7.26
C ARG A 65 7.21 7.21 -8.47
N GLN A 66 6.92 8.50 -8.26
CA GLN A 66 6.66 9.43 -9.36
C GLN A 66 7.88 9.58 -10.28
N ILE A 67 9.08 9.67 -9.71
CA ILE A 67 10.34 9.75 -10.45
C ILE A 67 10.54 8.47 -11.29
N HIS A 68 10.45 7.30 -10.66
CA HIS A 68 10.77 6.03 -11.32
C HIS A 68 9.68 5.54 -12.29
N THR A 69 8.41 5.83 -12.01
CA THR A 69 7.28 5.28 -12.79
C THR A 69 6.83 6.22 -13.90
N PHE A 70 6.85 7.52 -13.65
CA PHE A 70 6.26 8.52 -14.55
C PHE A 70 7.28 9.52 -15.08
N GLY A 71 8.55 9.40 -14.68
CA GLY A 71 9.63 10.23 -15.18
C GLY A 71 9.72 11.61 -14.55
N HIS A 72 8.96 11.92 -13.48
CA HIS A 72 8.97 13.20 -12.74
C HIS A 72 10.30 13.47 -12.01
N THR A 73 11.41 13.42 -12.73
CA THR A 73 12.72 13.81 -12.26
C THR A 73 12.73 15.31 -11.98
N PRO A 74 13.57 15.81 -11.05
CA PRO A 74 13.72 17.23 -10.82
C PRO A 74 14.00 18.03 -12.11
N ALA A 75 14.75 17.45 -13.06
CA ALA A 75 15.02 18.09 -14.34
C ALA A 75 13.77 18.23 -15.23
N GLN A 76 12.87 17.24 -15.24
CA GLN A 76 11.62 17.30 -16.00
C GLN A 76 10.60 18.20 -15.32
N ASP A 77 10.53 18.16 -14.00
CA ASP A 77 9.65 19.04 -13.23
C ASP A 77 10.03 20.53 -13.43
N ARG A 78 11.32 20.83 -13.65
CA ARG A 78 11.79 22.17 -14.07
C ARG A 78 11.24 22.64 -15.42
N ALA A 79 10.95 21.73 -16.34
CA ALA A 79 10.37 22.07 -17.64
C ALA A 79 8.86 22.35 -17.56
N LEU A 80 8.21 22.00 -16.45
CA LEU A 80 6.78 22.26 -16.25
C LEU A 80 6.55 23.67 -15.69
N PRO A 81 5.47 24.35 -16.13
CA PRO A 81 5.10 25.65 -15.56
C PRO A 81 4.59 25.50 -14.12
N LEU A 82 4.84 26.48 -13.25
CA LEU A 82 4.35 26.47 -11.85
C LEU A 82 2.82 26.23 -11.75
N ALA A 83 2.06 26.76 -12.71
CA ALA A 83 0.61 26.55 -12.80
C ALA A 83 0.20 25.07 -12.93
N HIS A 84 1.08 24.20 -13.46
CA HIS A 84 0.84 22.75 -13.52
C HIS A 84 0.69 22.17 -12.10
N PHE A 85 1.64 22.46 -11.22
CA PHE A 85 1.63 21.98 -9.84
C PHE A 85 0.44 22.53 -9.06
N ALA A 86 0.13 23.82 -9.20
CA ALA A 86 -1.04 24.43 -8.56
C ALA A 86 -2.36 23.75 -8.95
N ARG A 87 -2.48 23.33 -10.22
CA ARG A 87 -3.63 22.55 -10.71
C ARG A 87 -3.67 21.15 -10.12
N GLU A 88 -2.54 20.44 -10.09
CA GLU A 88 -2.47 19.08 -9.53
C GLU A 88 -2.72 19.05 -8.01
N LEU A 89 -2.28 20.08 -7.28
CA LEU A 89 -2.59 20.30 -5.86
C LEU A 89 -4.09 20.52 -5.67
N SER A 90 -4.69 21.46 -6.42
CA SER A 90 -6.13 21.73 -6.36
C SER A 90 -6.98 20.48 -6.63
N LYS A 91 -6.61 19.73 -7.67
CA LYS A 91 -7.28 18.47 -8.04
C LYS A 91 -7.25 17.44 -6.91
N ARG A 92 -6.10 17.27 -6.25
CA ARG A 92 -5.97 16.31 -5.13
C ARG A 92 -6.67 16.81 -3.88
N GLY A 93 -6.60 18.11 -3.59
CA GLY A 93 -7.30 18.73 -2.48
C GLY A 93 -8.81 18.49 -2.55
N LEU A 94 -9.39 18.70 -3.74
CA LEU A 94 -10.81 18.42 -3.96
C LEU A 94 -11.15 16.93 -3.74
N ALA A 95 -10.33 16.02 -4.25
CA ALA A 95 -10.53 14.59 -4.06
C ALA A 95 -10.46 14.17 -2.58
N ILE A 96 -9.58 14.80 -1.78
CA ILE A 96 -9.51 14.56 -0.33
C ILE A 96 -10.84 14.96 0.32
N THR A 97 -11.33 16.17 0.04
CA THR A 97 -12.61 16.66 0.56
C THR A 97 -13.75 15.71 0.21
N GLU A 98 -13.82 15.30 -1.05
CA GLU A 98 -14.84 14.35 -1.53
C GLU A 98 -14.77 13.01 -0.80
N TYR A 99 -13.57 12.41 -0.68
CA TYR A 99 -13.43 11.13 0.00
C TYR A 99 -13.67 11.20 1.51
N VAL A 100 -13.37 12.33 2.16
CA VAL A 100 -13.73 12.54 3.56
C VAL A 100 -15.26 12.62 3.71
N GLN A 101 -15.95 13.39 2.86
CA GLN A 101 -17.41 13.51 2.87
C GLN A 101 -18.10 12.15 2.71
N PHE A 102 -17.60 11.30 1.82
CA PHE A 102 -18.13 9.94 1.59
C PHE A 102 -17.57 8.89 2.56
N HIS A 103 -16.91 9.29 3.66
CA HIS A 103 -16.39 8.39 4.69
C HIS A 103 -15.42 7.32 4.15
N LYS A 104 -14.55 7.70 3.20
CA LYS A 104 -13.52 6.84 2.58
C LYS A 104 -12.11 7.25 3.03
N PRO A 105 -11.72 7.04 4.32
CA PRO A 105 -10.49 7.59 4.89
C PRO A 105 -9.21 7.05 4.26
N ARG A 106 -9.20 5.80 3.79
CA ARG A 106 -8.03 5.22 3.12
C ARG A 106 -7.73 5.90 1.78
N LEU A 107 -8.78 6.26 1.03
CA LEU A 107 -8.62 6.99 -0.23
C LEU A 107 -8.22 8.44 0.03
N ALA A 108 -8.85 9.10 1.00
CA ALA A 108 -8.45 10.44 1.41
C ALA A 108 -6.97 10.49 1.81
N ARG A 109 -6.49 9.53 2.61
CA ARG A 109 -5.07 9.42 3.00
C ARG A 109 -4.14 9.22 1.81
N ARG A 110 -4.50 8.36 0.86
CA ARG A 110 -3.71 8.16 -0.37
C ARG A 110 -3.59 9.46 -1.17
N HIS A 111 -4.68 10.22 -1.31
CA HIS A 111 -4.66 11.51 -1.99
C HIS A 111 -3.90 12.58 -1.22
N ALA A 112 -3.93 12.56 0.12
CA ALA A 112 -3.13 13.45 0.97
C ALA A 112 -1.63 13.20 0.79
N ILE A 113 -1.19 11.95 0.77
CA ILE A 113 0.22 11.58 0.51
C ILE A 113 0.65 12.06 -0.89
N ALA A 114 -0.16 11.79 -1.91
CA ALA A 114 0.12 12.24 -3.27
C ALA A 114 0.13 13.77 -3.39
N LEU A 115 -0.72 14.48 -2.64
CA LEU A 115 -0.74 15.94 -2.59
C LEU A 115 0.55 16.48 -1.97
N ALA A 116 0.99 15.91 -0.86
CA ALA A 116 2.25 16.31 -0.22
C ALA A 116 3.46 16.06 -1.12
N ALA A 117 3.50 14.94 -1.86
CA ALA A 117 4.56 14.67 -2.83
C ALA A 117 4.60 15.70 -3.98
N VAL A 118 3.43 16.15 -4.47
CA VAL A 118 3.36 17.24 -5.47
C VAL A 118 3.76 18.58 -4.87
N ALA A 119 3.44 18.84 -3.60
CA ALA A 119 3.85 20.07 -2.90
C ALA A 119 5.37 20.13 -2.75
N MET A 120 6.02 19.00 -2.43
CA MET A 120 7.49 18.92 -2.44
C MET A 120 8.07 19.24 -3.81
N ALA A 121 7.51 18.66 -4.87
CA ALA A 121 7.96 18.94 -6.25
C ALA A 121 7.80 20.43 -6.63
N LEU A 122 6.74 21.08 -6.15
CA LEU A 122 6.52 22.52 -6.33
C LEU A 122 7.58 23.34 -5.56
N ILE A 123 7.89 22.98 -4.32
CA ILE A 123 8.93 23.65 -3.53
C ILE A 123 10.28 23.52 -4.24
N ASP A 124 10.69 22.30 -4.62
CA ASP A 124 11.92 22.05 -5.38
C ASP A 124 11.98 22.92 -6.64
N ARG A 125 10.83 23.10 -7.31
CA ARG A 125 10.71 23.91 -8.52
C ARG A 125 10.83 25.41 -8.25
N ILE A 126 10.24 25.90 -7.16
CA ILE A 126 10.32 27.29 -6.72
C ILE A 126 11.75 27.61 -6.32
N ASP A 127 12.36 26.78 -5.47
CA ASP A 127 13.73 26.96 -4.97
C ASP A 127 14.74 26.97 -6.12
N ALA A 128 14.49 26.17 -7.18
CA ALA A 128 15.31 26.16 -8.38
C ALA A 128 15.14 27.41 -9.26
N GLU A 129 13.99 28.09 -9.22
CA GLU A 129 13.73 29.32 -9.99
C GLU A 129 14.16 30.58 -9.24
N PHE A 130 13.98 30.57 -7.92
CA PHE A 130 14.18 31.71 -7.03
C PHE A 130 15.12 31.31 -5.86
N PRO A 131 16.41 31.06 -6.12
CA PRO A 131 17.33 30.64 -5.08
C PRO A 131 17.62 31.79 -4.10
N GLY A 132 17.23 31.63 -2.83
CA GLY A 132 17.61 32.54 -1.73
C GLY A 132 16.57 33.60 -1.32
N GLU A 133 15.33 33.48 -1.79
CA GLU A 133 14.15 34.07 -1.11
C GLU A 133 13.61 33.12 -0.03
#